data_AF-A0A969NH61-F1
#
_entry.id   AF-A0A969NH61-F1
#
_cell.length_a   1.000
_cell.length_b   1.000
_cell.length_c   1.000
_cell.angle_alpha   90.00
_cell.angle_beta   90.00
_cell.angle_gamma   90.00
#
_symmetry.space_group_name_H-M   'P 1'
#
loop_
_entity.id
_entity.type
_entity.pdbx_description
1 polymer ?
#
loop_
_entity_poly.entity_id
_entity_poly.type
_entity_poly.pdbx_seq_one_letter_code
_entity_poly.pdbx_strand_id
1 'polypeptide(L)'
;MVRIVRFIGVLLLLVPFLSGNITAQEPDNRALSRGSINDQLDYILDKSSKYQDFKVVKETSLRTFRSNVLDTIKKLRSNLKNNQVVIASNKAQMDSVKALLQASNIKLDELSEKETVSAFWECL
;
A
#
# COMPACT_ATOMS: atom_id res chain seq x y z
N MET A 1 -50.06 33.74 -47.96
CA MET A 1 -49.82 33.76 -46.49
C MET A 1 -49.89 32.36 -45.85
N VAL A 2 -50.98 31.60 -46.01
CA VAL A 2 -51.20 30.29 -45.35
C VAL A 2 -50.14 29.22 -45.68
N ARG A 3 -49.57 29.23 -46.90
CA ARG A 3 -48.50 28.29 -47.30
C ARG A 3 -47.18 28.55 -46.56
N ILE A 4 -46.82 29.81 -46.34
CA ILE A 4 -45.59 30.22 -45.61
C ILE A 4 -45.70 29.86 -44.13
N VAL A 5 -46.88 30.06 -43.52
CA VAL A 5 -47.13 29.68 -42.11
C VAL A 5 -47.02 28.16 -41.91
N ARG A 6 -47.47 27.36 -42.90
CA ARG A 6 -47.28 25.91 -42.89
C ARG A 6 -45.82 25.50 -42.99
N PHE A 7 -45.02 26.17 -43.83
CA PHE A 7 -43.58 25.90 -43.93
C PHE A 7 -42.81 26.28 -42.66
N ILE A 8 -43.14 27.41 -42.03
CA ILE A 8 -42.55 27.84 -40.76
C ILE A 8 -42.89 26.85 -39.63
N GLY A 9 -44.13 26.34 -39.59
CA GLY A 9 -44.55 25.33 -38.63
C GLY A 9 -43.80 24.00 -38.77
N VAL A 10 -43.50 23.58 -40.01
CA VAL A 10 -42.70 22.36 -40.27
C VAL A 10 -41.24 22.55 -39.90
N LEU A 11 -40.67 23.73 -40.16
CA LEU A 11 -39.29 24.07 -39.78
C LEU A 11 -39.08 24.06 -38.26
N LEU A 12 -40.05 24.56 -37.50
CA LEU A 12 -39.99 24.65 -36.04
C LEU A 12 -40.11 23.27 -35.35
N LEU A 13 -40.72 22.29 -36.02
CA LEU A 13 -40.89 20.91 -35.55
C LEU A 13 -39.63 20.03 -35.76
N LEU A 14 -38.68 20.48 -36.59
CA LEU A 14 -37.43 19.76 -36.90
C LEU A 14 -36.25 20.15 -35.99
N VAL A 15 -36.38 21.22 -35.20
CA VAL A 15 -35.35 21.72 -34.29
C VAL A 15 -34.94 20.74 -33.16
N PRO A 16 -35.82 19.92 -32.55
CA PRO A 16 -35.39 19.08 -31.43
C PRO A 16 -34.46 17.92 -31.82
N PHE A 17 -34.33 17.58 -33.11
CA PHE A 17 -33.43 16.51 -33.59
C PHE A 17 -31.95 16.88 -33.63
N LEU A 18 -31.58 18.16 -33.43
CA LEU A 18 -30.19 18.63 -33.38
C LEU A 18 -29.62 18.67 -31.95
N SER A 19 -30.40 18.24 -30.95
CA SER A 19 -29.96 18.18 -29.56
C SER A 19 -29.05 16.97 -29.36
N GLY A 20 -27.75 17.15 -29.60
CA GLY A 20 -26.75 16.13 -29.25
C GLY A 20 -26.82 15.82 -27.74
N ASN A 21 -26.87 14.54 -27.39
CA ASN A 21 -26.77 14.11 -25.99
C ASN A 21 -25.42 14.56 -25.43
N ILE A 22 -25.40 15.57 -24.56
CA ILE A 22 -24.22 15.95 -23.79
C ILE A 22 -24.03 14.88 -22.70
N THR A 23 -23.22 13.86 -22.99
CA THR A 23 -22.75 12.95 -21.95
C THR A 23 -21.62 13.66 -21.20
N ALA A 24 -21.88 14.06 -19.96
CA ALA A 24 -20.82 14.46 -19.04
C ALA A 24 -19.93 13.24 -18.78
N GLN A 25 -18.69 13.25 -19.29
CA GLN A 25 -17.72 12.19 -19.00
C GLN A 25 -17.38 12.25 -17.51
N GLU A 26 -17.64 11.15 -16.78
CA GLU A 26 -17.14 11.03 -15.42
C GLU A 26 -15.60 11.03 -15.45
N PRO A 27 -14.94 11.83 -14.59
CA PRO A 27 -13.49 11.84 -14.53
C PRO A 27 -12.98 10.45 -14.16
N ASP A 28 -11.96 9.99 -14.90
CA ASP A 28 -11.33 8.69 -14.69
C ASP A 28 -10.73 8.60 -13.27
N ASN A 29 -11.48 8.00 -12.35
CA ASN A 29 -11.11 7.85 -10.94
C ASN A 29 -10.04 6.76 -10.73
N ARG A 30 -9.51 6.13 -11.78
CA ARG A 30 -8.50 5.06 -11.61
C ARG A 30 -7.18 5.54 -11.00
N ALA A 31 -6.94 6.85 -10.95
CA ALA A 31 -5.80 7.44 -10.26
C ALA A 31 -5.99 7.49 -8.72
N LEU A 32 -7.23 7.49 -8.21
CA LEU A 32 -7.51 7.37 -6.77
C LEU A 32 -7.19 5.97 -6.22
N SER A 33 -7.06 4.97 -7.08
CA SER A 33 -6.78 3.58 -6.70
C SER A 33 -5.34 3.16 -7.01
N ARG A 34 -4.50 4.05 -7.54
CA ARG A 34 -3.14 3.75 -8.01
C ARG A 34 -2.17 4.81 -7.51
N GLY A 35 -0.89 4.46 -7.38
CA GLY A 35 0.15 5.38 -6.88
C GLY A 35 0.25 5.45 -5.36
N SER A 36 1.15 6.31 -4.88
CA SER A 36 1.36 6.56 -3.46
C SER A 36 0.20 7.35 -2.84
N ILE A 37 0.12 7.38 -1.51
CA ILE A 37 -0.86 8.21 -0.80
C ILE A 37 -0.70 9.69 -1.17
N ASN A 38 0.53 10.18 -1.39
CA ASN A 38 0.76 11.55 -1.84
C ASN A 38 0.17 11.78 -3.23
N ASP A 39 0.41 10.87 -4.18
CA ASP A 39 -0.12 10.99 -5.55
C ASP A 39 -1.66 11.00 -5.55
N GLN A 40 -2.28 10.20 -4.66
CA GLN A 40 -3.74 10.17 -4.51
C GLN A 40 -4.28 11.47 -3.91
N LEU A 41 -3.57 12.06 -2.95
CA LEU A 41 -3.93 13.35 -2.36
C LEU A 41 -3.82 14.47 -3.39
N ASP A 42 -2.70 14.52 -4.14
CA ASP A 42 -2.48 15.51 -5.19
C ASP A 42 -3.54 15.40 -6.28
N TYR A 43 -3.91 14.17 -6.67
CA TYR A 43 -5.00 13.94 -7.62
C TYR A 43 -6.35 14.47 -7.11
N ILE A 44 -6.67 14.26 -5.83
CA ILE A 44 -7.90 14.81 -5.22
C ILE A 44 -7.90 16.33 -5.28
N LEU A 45 -6.77 16.95 -4.94
CA LEU A 45 -6.62 18.39 -4.94
C LEU A 45 -6.66 18.98 -6.35
N ASP A 46 -6.09 18.31 -7.34
CA ASP A 46 -6.17 18.70 -8.75
C ASP A 46 -7.62 18.65 -9.27
N LYS A 47 -8.31 17.52 -9.06
CA LYS A 47 -9.69 17.30 -9.55
C LYS A 47 -10.78 17.99 -8.74
N SER A 48 -10.46 18.55 -7.59
CA SER A 48 -11.42 19.32 -6.80
C SER A 48 -11.85 20.60 -7.51
N SER A 49 -13.14 20.88 -7.49
CA SER A 49 -13.70 22.11 -8.07
C SER A 49 -13.34 23.31 -7.18
N LYS A 50 -13.17 24.50 -7.77
CA LYS A 50 -13.05 25.74 -7.00
C LYS A 50 -14.44 26.34 -6.79
N TYR A 51 -14.75 26.75 -5.56
CA TYR A 51 -15.92 27.55 -5.23
C TYR A 51 -15.46 28.75 -4.42
N GLN A 52 -15.57 29.95 -5.00
CA GLN A 52 -14.95 31.17 -4.45
C GLN A 52 -13.46 30.91 -4.15
N ASP A 53 -13.03 31.13 -2.90
CA ASP A 53 -11.66 30.91 -2.44
C ASP A 53 -11.43 29.48 -1.88
N PHE A 54 -12.41 28.59 -2.02
CA PHE A 54 -12.37 27.22 -1.48
C PHE A 54 -12.19 26.14 -2.55
N LYS A 55 -11.55 25.03 -2.17
CA LYS A 55 -11.53 23.79 -2.95
C LYS A 55 -12.61 22.83 -2.45
N VAL A 56 -13.50 22.43 -3.35
CA VAL A 56 -14.60 21.49 -3.12
C VAL A 56 -14.18 20.12 -3.63
N VAL A 57 -13.96 19.22 -2.68
CA VAL A 57 -13.61 17.82 -2.93
C VAL A 57 -14.89 16.97 -2.88
N LYS A 58 -15.02 16.00 -3.79
CA LYS A 58 -16.11 15.02 -3.74
C LYS A 58 -15.94 14.12 -2.52
N GLU A 59 -17.01 13.94 -1.75
CA GLU A 59 -17.03 13.07 -0.57
C GLU A 59 -16.59 11.63 -0.90
N THR A 60 -17.02 11.12 -2.05
CA THR A 60 -16.65 9.78 -2.53
C THR A 60 -15.14 9.61 -2.69
N SER A 61 -14.46 10.61 -3.28
CA SER A 61 -13.01 10.61 -3.45
C SER A 61 -12.28 10.65 -2.09
N LEU A 62 -12.75 11.47 -1.16
CA LEU A 62 -12.18 11.58 0.18
C LEU A 62 -12.36 10.28 0.98
N ARG A 63 -13.51 9.63 0.86
CA ARG A 63 -13.80 8.34 1.50
C ARG A 63 -12.89 7.23 0.95
N THR A 64 -12.69 7.17 -0.37
CA THR A 64 -11.77 6.21 -1.00
C THR A 64 -10.34 6.44 -0.53
N PHE A 65 -9.87 7.69 -0.54
CA PHE A 65 -8.54 8.04 -0.03
C PHE A 65 -8.34 7.64 1.43
N ARG A 66 -9.32 7.92 2.28
CA ARG A 66 -9.30 7.49 3.68
C ARG A 66 -9.18 5.97 3.81
N SER A 67 -9.90 5.20 3.00
CA SER A 67 -9.79 3.73 2.99
C SER A 67 -8.38 3.29 2.62
N ASN A 68 -7.80 3.85 1.56
CA ASN A 68 -6.45 3.52 1.09
C ASN A 68 -5.38 3.84 2.14
N VAL A 69 -5.51 4.98 2.83
CA VAL A 69 -4.63 5.34 3.96
C VAL A 69 -4.75 4.32 5.09
N LEU A 70 -5.97 3.95 5.48
CA LEU A 70 -6.18 2.96 6.54
C LEU A 70 -5.61 1.59 6.18
N ASP A 71 -5.75 1.16 4.93
CA ASP A 71 -5.21 -0.12 4.47
C ASP A 71 -3.68 -0.12 4.41
N THR A 72 -3.08 1.01 4.02
CA THR A 72 -1.62 1.19 4.11
C THR A 72 -1.12 1.10 5.54
N ILE A 73 -1.81 1.74 6.50
CA ILE A 73 -1.47 1.67 7.93
C ILE A 73 -1.63 0.24 8.46
N LYS A 74 -2.70 -0.47 8.11
CA LYS A 74 -2.89 -1.88 8.49
C LYS A 74 -1.76 -2.75 7.95
N LYS A 75 -1.37 -2.56 6.68
CA LYS A 75 -0.25 -3.29 6.06
C LYS A 75 1.06 -3.00 6.78
N LEU A 76 1.32 -1.75 7.13
CA LEU A 76 2.51 -1.37 7.91
C LEU A 76 2.54 -2.06 9.28
N ARG A 77 1.42 -2.06 10.01
CA ARG A 77 1.29 -2.75 11.30
C ARG A 77 1.51 -4.25 11.18
N SER A 78 0.95 -4.88 10.15
CA SER A 78 1.15 -6.31 9.86
C SER A 78 2.62 -6.62 9.58
N ASN A 79 3.27 -5.82 8.73
CA ASN A 79 4.69 -5.96 8.42
C ASN A 79 5.56 -5.79 9.67
N LEU A 80 5.26 -4.83 10.54
CA LEU A 80 5.97 -4.64 11.81
C LEU A 80 5.83 -5.86 12.72
N LYS A 81 4.61 -6.42 12.85
CA LYS A 81 4.38 -7.63 13.64
C LYS A 81 5.15 -8.82 13.07
N ASN A 82 5.15 -9.00 11.75
CA ASN A 82 5.91 -10.07 11.08
C ASN A 82 7.41 -9.90 11.29
N ASN A 83 7.93 -8.68 11.14
CA ASN A 83 9.35 -8.39 11.39
C ASN A 83 9.73 -8.68 12.85
N GLN A 84 8.86 -8.37 13.81
CA GLN A 84 9.09 -8.70 15.22
C GLN A 84 9.17 -10.22 15.45
N VAL A 85 8.31 -11.00 14.79
CA VAL A 85 8.38 -12.47 14.83
C VAL A 85 9.68 -12.99 14.23
N VAL A 86 10.11 -12.45 13.09
CA VAL A 86 11.39 -12.81 12.45
C VAL A 86 12.57 -12.48 13.36
N ILE A 87 12.58 -11.28 13.98
CA ILE A 87 13.63 -10.87 14.91
C ILE A 87 13.68 -11.81 16.13
N ALA A 88 12.52 -12.18 16.68
CA ALA A 88 12.45 -13.13 17.80
C ALA A 88 13.01 -14.51 17.40
N SER A 89 12.66 -15.00 16.21
CA SER A 89 13.19 -16.26 15.66
C SER A 89 14.72 -16.21 15.47
N ASN A 90 15.22 -15.13 14.86
CA ASN A 90 16.65 -14.93 14.66
C ASN A 90 17.41 -14.87 15.99
N LYS A 91 16.85 -14.20 17.00
CA LYS A 91 17.42 -14.17 18.35
C LYS A 91 17.48 -15.57 18.97
N ALA A 92 16.42 -16.36 18.86
CA ALA A 92 16.41 -17.73 19.37
C ALA A 92 17.47 -18.61 18.69
N GLN A 93 17.65 -18.46 17.37
CA GLN A 93 18.71 -19.16 16.64
C GLN A 93 20.11 -18.71 17.09
N MET A 94 20.34 -17.40 17.28
CA MET A 94 21.60 -16.89 17.80
C MET A 94 21.90 -17.44 19.19
N ASP A 95 20.91 -17.47 20.08
CA ASP A 95 21.07 -17.97 21.44
C ASP A 95 21.38 -19.49 21.41
N SER A 96 20.74 -20.26 20.52
CA SER A 96 21.03 -21.68 20.29
C SER A 96 22.45 -21.91 19.75
N VAL A 97 22.86 -21.16 18.72
CA VAL A 97 24.22 -21.24 18.16
C VAL A 97 25.27 -20.88 19.21
N LYS A 98 25.01 -19.89 20.06
CA LYS A 98 25.90 -19.52 21.16
C LYS A 98 26.04 -20.65 22.19
N ALA A 99 24.94 -21.30 22.54
CA ALA A 99 24.96 -22.46 23.45
C ALA A 99 25.73 -23.64 22.85
N LEU A 100 25.55 -23.93 21.55
CA LEU A 100 26.30 -24.97 20.85
C LEU A 100 27.81 -24.68 20.79
N LEU A 101 28.19 -23.41 20.62
CA LEU A 101 29.59 -23.00 20.63
C LEU A 101 30.21 -23.14 22.02
N GLN A 102 29.50 -22.72 23.07
CA GLN A 102 29.93 -22.93 24.46
C GLN A 102 30.08 -24.43 24.79
N ALA A 103 29.10 -25.24 24.41
CA ALA A 103 29.15 -26.69 24.62
C ALA A 103 30.32 -27.34 23.84
N SER A 104 30.62 -26.86 22.64
CA SER A 104 31.77 -27.33 21.87
C SER A 104 33.09 -26.96 22.53
N ASN A 105 33.23 -25.73 23.03
CA ASN A 105 34.43 -25.30 23.75
C ASN A 105 34.65 -26.12 25.02
N ILE A 106 33.60 -26.34 25.82
CA ILE A 106 33.68 -27.19 27.02
C ILE A 106 34.16 -28.61 26.66
N LYS A 107 33.61 -29.19 25.59
CA LYS A 107 34.04 -30.52 25.13
C LYS A 107 35.51 -30.55 24.67
N LEU A 108 35.98 -29.49 24.02
CA LEU A 108 37.38 -29.38 23.61
C LEU A 108 38.30 -29.28 24.82
N ASP A 109 37.93 -28.47 25.83
CA ASP A 109 38.68 -28.34 27.08
C ASP A 109 38.74 -29.68 27.83
N GLU A 110 37.60 -30.38 27.97
CA GLU A 110 37.54 -31.71 28.58
C GLU A 110 38.40 -32.76 27.87
N LEU A 111 38.50 -32.70 26.54
CA LEU A 111 39.34 -33.61 25.76
C LEU A 111 40.82 -33.29 25.94
N SER A 112 41.18 -32.00 25.95
CA SER A 112 42.56 -31.56 26.20
C SER A 112 43.04 -31.99 27.58
N GLU A 113 42.23 -31.84 28.63
CA GLU A 113 42.59 -32.31 29.97
C GLU A 113 42.81 -33.84 30.00
N LYS A 114 41.93 -34.61 29.37
CA LYS A 114 42.08 -36.08 29.30
C LYS A 114 43.35 -36.51 28.58
N GLU A 115 43.70 -35.87 27.45
CA GLU A 115 44.92 -36.16 26.72
C GLU A 115 46.18 -35.85 27.54
N THR A 116 46.21 -34.73 28.26
CA THR A 116 47.34 -34.38 29.14
C THR A 116 47.51 -35.36 30.29
N VAL A 117 46.41 -35.83 30.88
CA VAL A 117 46.43 -36.83 31.95
C VAL A 117 46.90 -38.19 31.41
N SER A 118 46.44 -38.64 30.24
CA SER A 118 46.94 -39.90 29.65
C SER A 118 48.43 -39.83 29.32
N ALA A 119 48.90 -38.71 28.77
CA ALA A 119 50.31 -38.50 28.47
C ALA A 119 51.19 -38.47 29.73
N PHE A 120 50.65 -37.96 30.85
CA PHE A 120 51.34 -37.99 32.14
C PHE A 120 51.53 -39.41 32.67
N TRP A 121 50.51 -40.27 32.54
CA TRP A 121 50.60 -41.67 33.00
C TRP A 121 51.49 -42.56 32.12
N GLU A 122 51.66 -42.25 30.83
CA GLU A 122 52.57 -43.01 29.95
C GLU A 122 54.07 -42.72 30.17
N CYS A 123 54.40 -41.65 30.92
CA CYS A 123 55.79 -41.24 31.18
C CYS A 123 56.35 -41.69 32.54
N LEU A 124 55.57 -42.47 33.32
CA LEU A 124 55.93 -42.99 34.65
C LEU A 124 56.17 -44.50 34.62
#